data_AF-A0A524RP56-F1
#
_entry.id   AF-A0A524RP56-F1
#
_cell.length_a   1.000
_cell.length_b   1.000
_cell.length_c   1.000
_cell.angle_alpha   90.00
_cell.angle_beta   90.00
_cell.angle_gamma   90.00
#
_symmetry.space_group_name_H-M   'P 1'
#
loop_
_entity.id
_entity.type
_entity.pdbx_description
1 polymer ?
#
loop_
_entity_poly.entity_id
_entity_poly.type
_entity_poly.pdbx_seq_one_letter_code
_entity_poly.pdbx_strand_id
1 'polypeptide(L)' 'NNDLSSLPEDIFDGLSNLQVLWLSSNNLSNLPEDIFDGLSNLQE' A
#
# COMPACT_ATOMS: atom_id res chain seq x y z
N ASN A 1 -15.95 3.50 -2.24
CA ASN A 1 -15.78 3.99 -0.87
C ASN A 1 -15.44 2.80 -0.03
N ASN A 2 -14.16 2.58 0.24
CA ASN A 2 -13.74 1.56 1.20
C ASN A 2 -13.35 2.30 2.47
N ASP A 3 -14.00 2.00 3.58
CA ASP A 3 -13.78 2.72 4.84
C ASP A 3 -12.52 2.24 5.57
N LEU A 4 -11.47 1.84 4.81
CA LEU A 4 -10.20 1.44 5.37
C LEU A 4 -9.53 2.66 6.00
N SER A 5 -9.35 2.60 7.32
CA SER A 5 -8.71 3.63 8.13
C SER A 5 -7.23 3.34 8.42
N SER A 6 -6.83 2.07 8.31
CA SER A 6 -5.45 1.63 8.48
C SER A 6 -5.16 0.43 7.58
N LEU A 7 -3.87 0.20 7.33
CA LEU A 7 -3.35 -0.99 6.69
C LEU A 7 -2.43 -1.73 7.67
N PRO A 8 -2.45 -3.07 7.71
CA PRO A 8 -1.40 -3.84 8.39
C PRO A 8 -0.02 -3.55 7.79
N GLU A 9 1.03 -3.57 8.61
CA GLU A 9 2.40 -3.25 8.16
C GLU A 9 2.88 -4.18 7.03
N ASP A 10 2.63 -5.49 7.15
CA ASP A 10 3.17 -6.49 6.23
C ASP A 10 2.24 -6.82 5.04
N ILE A 11 1.23 -5.98 4.75
CA ILE A 11 0.18 -6.34 3.78
C ILE A 11 0.69 -6.45 2.33
N PHE A 12 1.84 -5.83 2.05
CA PHE A 12 2.46 -5.83 0.72
C PHE A 12 3.72 -6.71 0.63
N ASP A 13 4.02 -7.47 1.69
CA ASP A 13 5.19 -8.33 1.74
C ASP A 13 5.20 -9.35 0.59
N GLY A 14 6.35 -9.46 -0.07
CA GLY A 14 6.56 -10.40 -1.17
C GLY A 14 5.91 -9.99 -2.50
N LEU A 15 5.23 -8.84 -2.57
CA LEU A 15 4.63 -8.32 -3.81
C LEU A 15 5.63 -7.57 -4.69
N SER A 16 6.85 -8.09 -4.84
CA SER A 16 7.94 -7.42 -5.57
C SER A 16 7.64 -7.16 -7.05
N ASN A 17 6.68 -7.87 -7.64
CA ASN A 17 6.23 -7.68 -9.02
C ASN A 17 5.00 -6.78 -9.16
N LEU A 18 4.49 -6.21 -8.06
CA LEU A 18 3.35 -5.30 -8.10
C LEU A 18 3.73 -4.01 -8.84
N GLN A 19 2.96 -3.67 -9.87
CA GLN A 19 3.21 -2.49 -10.70
C GLN A 19 2.24 -1.36 -10.43
N VAL A 20 1.02 -1.69 -9.99
CA VAL A 20 -0.06 -0.72 -9.82
C VAL A 20 -0.78 -1.00 -8.50
N LEU A 21 -0.88 0.04 -7.67
CA LEU A 21 -1.54 -0.01 -6.37
C LEU A 21 -2.54 1.14 -6.24
N TRP A 22 -3.82 0.80 -6.11
CA TRP A 22 -4.90 1.79 -5.96
C TRP A 22 -5.33 1.88 -4.50
N LEU A 23 -4.88 2.91 -3.80
CA LEU A 23 -5.33 3.24 -2.43
C LEU A 23 -6.29 4.43 -2.39
N SER A 24 -6.59 5.04 -3.54
CA SER A 24 -7.52 6.15 -3.63
C SER A 24 -8.94 5.72 -3.21
N SER A 25 -9.73 6.66 -2.69
CA SER A 25 -11.08 6.39 -2.15
C SER A 25 -11.12 5.48 -0.91
N ASN A 26 -10.09 5.59 -0.06
CA ASN A 26 -10.07 5.10 1.32
C ASN A 26 -10.00 6.25 2.34
N ASN A 27 -10.21 5.93 3.62
CA ASN A 27 -10.10 6.88 4.74
C ASN A 27 -8.75 6.73 5.48
N LEU A 28 -7.70 6.36 4.75
CA LEU A 28 -6.36 6.15 5.30
C LEU A 28 -5.79 7.51 5.74
N SER A 29 -5.63 7.72 7.04
CA SER A 29 -5.08 8.96 7.60
C SER A 29 -3.56 8.91 7.71
N ASN A 30 -3.01 7.72 7.92
CA ASN A 30 -1.59 7.48 8.11
C ASN A 30 -1.21 6.18 7.42
N LEU A 31 -0.02 6.19 6.83
CA LEU A 31 0.66 5.01 6.34
C LEU A 31 2.02 4.93 7.06
N PRO A 32 2.45 3.73 7.49
CA PRO A 32 3.83 3.51 7.91
C PRO A 32 4.81 3.95 6.81
N GLU A 33 5.96 4.50 7.18
CA GLU A 33 6.97 4.99 6.23
C GLU A 33 7.45 3.87 5.29
N ASP A 34 7.58 2.67 5.85
CA ASP A 34 8.16 1.50 5.17
C ASP A 34 7.10 0.60 4.51
N ILE A 35 5.83 1.03 4.44
CA ILE A 35 4.73 0.14 3.97
C ILE A 35 4.89 -0.26 2.48
N PHE A 36 5.67 0.48 1.70
CA PHE A 36 5.93 0.17 0.30
C PHE A 36 7.28 -0.50 0.07
N ASP A 37 7.98 -0.88 1.13
CA ASP A 37 9.25 -1.60 1.02
C ASP A 37 9.08 -2.90 0.24
N GLY A 38 10.05 -3.19 -0.62
CA GLY A 38 10.02 -4.37 -1.49
C GLY A 38 9.12 -4.25 -2.72
N LEU A 39 8.32 -3.20 -2.88
CA LEU A 39 7.54 -2.92 -4.09
C LEU A 39 8.40 -2.32 -5.22
N SER A 40 9.50 -2.99 -5.57
CA SER A 40 10.53 -2.46 -6.49
C SER A 40 10.04 -2.18 -7.91
N ASN A 41 8.91 -2.77 -8.32
CA ASN A 41 8.33 -2.59 -9.65
C ASN A 41 7.11 -1.63 -9.66
N LEU A 42 6.79 -0.98 -8.54
CA LEU A 42 5.67 -0.05 -8.46
C LEU A 42 5.93 1.17 -9.36
N GLN A 43 4.96 1.53 -10.18
CA GLN A 43 5.05 2.64 -11.14
C GLN A 43 4.28 3.86 -10.62
N GLU A 44 4.73 5.06 -11.03
CA GLU A 44 4.06 6.35 -10.79
C GLU A 44 2.79 6.52 -11.63
#